data_AF-A0A2G9NCW4-F1
#
_entry.id   AF-A0A2G9NCW4-F1
#
_cell.length_a   1.000
_cell.length_b   1.000
_cell.length_c   1.000
_cell.angle_alpha   90.00
_cell.angle_beta   90.00
_cell.angle_gamma   90.00
#
_symmetry.space_group_name_H-M   'P 1'
#
loop_
_entity.id
_entity.type
_entity.pdbx_description
1 polymer ?
#
loop_
_entity_poly.entity_id
_entity_poly.type
_entity_poly.pdbx_seq_one_letter_code
_entity_poly.pdbx_strand_id
1 'polypeptide(L)'
;MKGKRGLSTVVTVLLFVMLTVVAVVIVYGVVSSLINKNIDDTKKCGPDTLNKLTLNKRYTCFFNETELDGGVRLLHDCTIDCEPPPGYIGSCKNVGSGDSQCYKTKGYQYVSINVGDIEIEKVIVGLSDGLDSKAYEIVAGANPATSSVYNYGVGPTDYDGVESGPPSELKLAKKQGKTYVIRYDALPTVNYKPSKVVISPVIGGKTCGTGDQVLEIPSCDPAFGFPVNY
;
A
#
# COMPACT_ATOMS: atom_id res chain seq x y z
N MET A 1 -13.39 57.09 -62.93
CA MET A 1 -13.72 56.45 -61.63
C MET A 1 -13.78 54.94 -61.87
N LYS A 2 -12.83 54.18 -61.30
CA LYS A 2 -12.70 52.72 -61.54
C LYS A 2 -13.82 51.95 -60.82
N GLY A 3 -14.65 51.26 -61.59
CA GLY A 3 -15.78 50.49 -61.09
C GLY A 3 -15.34 49.27 -60.26
N LYS A 4 -15.75 49.23 -59.00
CA LYS A 4 -15.64 48.04 -58.15
C LYS A 4 -16.82 47.13 -58.46
N ARG A 5 -16.56 45.97 -59.06
CA ARG A 5 -17.57 44.91 -59.21
C ARG A 5 -17.86 44.36 -57.81
N GLY A 6 -19.11 44.51 -57.35
CA GLY A 6 -19.56 43.93 -56.09
C GLY A 6 -19.43 42.42 -56.14
N LEU A 7 -18.73 41.85 -55.16
CA LEU A 7 -18.68 40.40 -54.97
C LEU A 7 -20.12 39.92 -54.75
N SER A 8 -20.55 38.91 -55.50
CA SER A 8 -21.90 38.34 -55.39
C SER A 8 -22.10 37.80 -53.97
N THR A 9 -23.12 38.29 -53.27
CA THR A 9 -23.48 37.89 -51.89
C THR A 9 -23.52 36.37 -51.71
N VAL A 10 -23.93 35.65 -52.75
CA VAL A 10 -24.00 34.18 -52.76
C VAL A 10 -22.62 33.53 -52.57
N VAL A 11 -21.58 34.09 -53.21
CA VAL A 11 -20.21 33.54 -53.11
C VAL A 11 -19.66 33.72 -51.70
N THR A 12 -19.94 34.86 -51.07
CA THR A 12 -19.53 35.13 -49.69
C THR A 12 -20.17 34.15 -48.71
N VAL A 13 -21.47 33.87 -48.85
CA VAL A 13 -22.17 32.92 -47.96
C VAL A 13 -21.60 31.50 -48.10
N LEU A 14 -21.34 31.03 -49.33
CA LEU A 14 -20.74 29.72 -49.57
C LEU A 14 -19.35 29.58 -48.91
N LEU A 15 -18.53 30.62 -49.01
CA LEU A 15 -17.19 30.62 -48.42
C LEU A 15 -17.27 30.55 -46.89
N PHE A 16 -18.20 31.28 -46.26
CA PHE A 16 -18.44 31.18 -44.82
C PHE A 16 -18.90 29.80 -44.39
N VAL A 17 -19.81 29.15 -45.14
CA VAL A 17 -20.27 27.79 -44.82
C VAL A 17 -19.13 26.77 -44.92
N MET A 18 -18.27 26.88 -45.93
CA MET A 18 -17.14 25.95 -46.06
C MET A 18 -16.13 26.14 -44.91
N LEU A 19 -15.89 27.39 -44.51
CA LEU A 19 -14.97 27.72 -43.43
C LEU A 19 -15.49 27.23 -42.06
N THR A 20 -16.80 27.29 -41.81
CA THR A 20 -17.38 26.78 -40.56
C THR A 20 -17.29 25.25 -40.49
N VAL A 21 -17.53 24.53 -41.59
CA VAL A 21 -17.37 23.06 -41.62
C VAL A 21 -15.94 22.66 -41.30
N VAL A 22 -14.95 23.33 -41.88
CA VAL A 22 -13.52 23.07 -41.59
C VAL A 22 -13.21 23.33 -40.11
N ALA A 23 -13.70 24.43 -39.55
CA ALA A 23 -13.50 24.73 -38.12
C ALA A 23 -14.10 23.64 -37.21
N VAL A 24 -15.31 23.15 -37.52
CA VAL A 24 -15.95 22.08 -36.75
C VAL A 24 -15.13 20.79 -36.79
N VAL A 25 -14.58 20.41 -37.94
CA VAL A 25 -13.75 19.20 -38.09
C VAL A 25 -12.49 19.29 -37.23
N ILE A 26 -11.82 20.44 -37.23
CA ILE A 26 -10.60 20.65 -36.42
C ILE A 26 -10.92 20.53 -34.93
N VAL A 27 -11.98 21.21 -34.46
CA VAL A 27 -12.40 21.17 -33.05
C VAL A 27 -12.75 19.73 -32.65
N TYR A 28 -13.51 19.02 -33.48
CA TYR A 28 -13.87 17.62 -33.23
C TYR A 28 -12.64 16.72 -33.13
N GLY A 29 -11.65 16.89 -34.02
CA GLY A 29 -10.41 16.11 -33.99
C GLY A 29 -9.63 16.28 -32.68
N VAL A 30 -9.49 17.52 -32.21
CA VAL A 30 -8.81 17.82 -30.93
C VAL A 30 -9.59 17.25 -29.74
N VAL A 31 -10.90 17.49 -29.70
CA VAL A 31 -11.76 17.04 -28.60
C VAL A 31 -11.83 15.51 -28.53
N SER A 32 -11.99 14.82 -29.67
CA SER A 32 -12.05 13.35 -29.74
C SER A 32 -10.74 12.71 -29.27
N SER A 33 -9.59 13.28 -29.65
CA SER A 33 -8.27 12.79 -29.20
C SER A 33 -8.10 12.91 -27.68
N LEU A 34 -8.55 14.01 -27.08
CA LEU A 34 -8.52 14.20 -25.62
C LEU A 34 -9.48 13.26 -24.89
N ILE A 35 -10.70 13.08 -25.42
CA ILE A 35 -11.70 12.18 -24.82
C ILE A 35 -11.19 10.73 -24.82
N ASN A 36 -10.65 10.25 -25.94
CA ASN A 36 -10.20 8.85 -26.04
C ASN A 36 -9.06 8.54 -25.07
N LYS A 37 -8.08 9.45 -24.92
CA LYS A 37 -7.00 9.29 -23.93
C LYS A 37 -7.52 9.21 -22.49
N ASN A 38 -8.44 10.11 -22.14
CA ASN A 38 -9.03 10.13 -20.80
C ASN A 38 -9.90 8.89 -20.51
N ILE A 39 -10.59 8.36 -21.52
CA ILE A 39 -11.42 7.15 -21.39
C ILE A 39 -10.55 5.94 -21.12
N ASP A 40 -9.45 5.76 -21.86
CA ASP A 40 -8.58 4.60 -21.69
C ASP A 40 -7.89 4.59 -20.32
N ASP A 41 -7.48 5.75 -19.83
CA ASP A 41 -6.93 5.86 -18.47
C ASP A 41 -7.98 5.66 -17.37
N THR A 42 -9.23 6.05 -17.63
CA THR A 42 -10.35 5.79 -16.70
C THR A 42 -10.71 4.30 -16.66
N LYS A 43 -10.64 3.60 -17.80
CA LYS A 43 -10.88 2.15 -17.88
C LYS A 43 -9.86 1.35 -17.09
N LYS A 44 -8.58 1.75 -17.10
CA LYS A 44 -7.52 1.07 -16.32
C LYS A 44 -7.83 1.05 -14.82
N CYS A 45 -8.32 2.16 -14.27
CA CYS A 45 -8.72 2.26 -12.87
C CYS A 45 -10.23 2.05 -12.64
N GLY A 46 -10.93 1.44 -13.60
CA GLY A 46 -12.35 1.18 -13.49
C GLY A 46 -12.69 0.19 -12.37
N PRO A 47 -13.99 0.11 -11.99
CA PRO A 47 -14.44 -0.79 -10.93
C PRO A 47 -14.09 -2.27 -11.21
N ASP A 48 -14.15 -2.70 -12.47
CA ASP A 48 -13.79 -4.06 -12.88
C ASP A 48 -12.32 -4.40 -12.61
N THR A 49 -11.44 -3.40 -12.65
CA THR A 49 -10.01 -3.58 -12.34
C THR A 49 -9.76 -3.51 -10.84
N LEU A 50 -10.39 -2.57 -10.14
CA LEU A 50 -10.27 -2.41 -8.69
C LEU A 50 -10.76 -3.66 -7.95
N ASN A 51 -11.89 -4.24 -8.38
CA ASN A 51 -12.47 -5.45 -7.77
C ASN A 51 -11.59 -6.71 -7.93
N LYS A 52 -10.57 -6.67 -8.81
CA LYS A 52 -9.63 -7.77 -8.98
C LYS A 52 -8.43 -7.66 -8.02
N LEU A 53 -8.26 -6.56 -7.30
CA LEU A 53 -7.28 -6.44 -6.23
C LEU A 53 -8.03 -6.48 -4.90
N THR A 54 -7.86 -7.56 -4.13
CA THR A 54 -8.61 -7.76 -2.86
C THR A 54 -7.68 -8.09 -1.71
N LEU A 55 -8.07 -7.70 -0.50
CA LEU A 55 -7.41 -8.11 0.73
C LEU A 55 -7.94 -9.48 1.17
N ASN A 56 -7.03 -10.41 1.43
CA ASN A 56 -7.39 -11.64 2.11
C ASN A 56 -7.49 -11.36 3.61
N LYS A 57 -8.71 -11.09 4.07
CA LYS A 57 -9.01 -10.75 5.47
C LYS A 57 -8.60 -11.86 6.44
N ARG A 58 -8.65 -13.12 5.99
CA ARG A 58 -8.22 -14.29 6.77
C ARG A 58 -6.71 -14.38 6.96
N TYR A 59 -5.91 -13.59 6.25
CA TYR A 59 -4.46 -13.58 6.40
C TYR A 59 -3.89 -12.16 6.59
N THR A 60 -4.78 -11.18 6.82
CA THR A 60 -4.43 -9.81 7.13
C THR A 60 -4.69 -9.58 8.61
N CYS A 61 -3.63 -9.49 9.41
CA CYS A 61 -3.73 -9.44 10.86
C CYS A 61 -2.53 -8.70 11.44
N PHE A 62 -2.63 -8.34 12.71
CA PHE A 62 -1.56 -7.72 13.47
C PHE A 62 -1.03 -8.68 14.52
N PHE A 63 0.27 -8.90 14.54
CA PHE A 63 0.92 -9.76 15.51
C PHE A 63 1.74 -8.92 16.49
N ASN A 64 1.59 -9.18 17.77
CA ASN A 64 2.47 -8.64 18.79
C ASN A 64 3.37 -9.76 19.29
N GLU A 65 4.66 -9.63 19.04
CA GLU A 65 5.67 -10.49 19.62
C GLU A 65 6.22 -9.83 20.88
N THR A 66 6.11 -10.49 22.03
CA THR A 66 6.76 -10.04 23.26
C THR A 66 8.01 -10.88 23.44
N GLU A 67 9.16 -10.26 23.18
CA GLU A 67 10.47 -10.91 23.30
C GLU A 67 11.14 -10.49 24.62
N LEU A 68 11.84 -11.44 25.25
CA LEU A 68 12.76 -11.15 26.36
C LEU A 68 13.92 -10.32 25.81
N ASP A 69 14.12 -9.10 26.32
CA ASP A 69 15.28 -8.31 25.91
C ASP A 69 16.53 -9.01 26.47
N GLY A 70 17.21 -9.78 25.63
CA GLY A 70 18.25 -10.76 25.99
C GLY A 70 19.54 -10.20 26.59
N GLY A 71 19.50 -9.03 27.24
CA GLY A 71 20.68 -8.33 27.71
C GLY A 71 20.60 -7.63 29.07
N VAL A 72 19.46 -7.58 29.76
CA VAL A 72 19.38 -6.84 31.02
C VAL A 72 18.68 -7.64 32.13
N ARG A 73 19.48 -8.37 32.91
CA ARG A 73 19.08 -8.76 34.28
C ARG A 73 19.27 -7.56 35.18
N LEU A 74 18.17 -6.96 35.64
CA LEU A 74 18.22 -5.95 36.68
C LEU A 74 18.21 -6.68 38.03
N LEU A 75 19.38 -6.66 38.70
CA LEU A 75 19.51 -7.03 40.11
C LEU A 75 18.96 -5.88 40.96
N HIS A 76 17.63 -5.74 41.02
CA HIS A 76 16.81 -5.11 42.08
C HIS A 76 15.41 -4.76 41.54
N ASP A 77 14.45 -4.68 42.47
CA ASP A 77 13.04 -4.29 42.32
C ASP A 77 12.74 -3.38 41.12
N CYS A 78 11.64 -3.65 40.39
CA CYS A 78 11.02 -2.82 39.34
C CYS A 78 10.58 -1.40 39.80
N THR A 79 11.36 -0.74 40.64
CA THR A 79 11.11 0.62 41.14
C THR A 79 11.85 1.69 40.34
N ILE A 80 12.82 1.28 39.52
CA ILE A 80 13.40 2.15 38.49
C ILE A 80 12.61 1.89 37.24
N ASP A 81 11.84 2.92 36.84
CA ASP A 81 11.17 2.99 35.56
C ASP A 81 12.07 2.37 34.50
N CYS A 82 11.62 1.24 33.95
CA CYS A 82 12.06 0.84 32.63
C CYS A 82 11.62 2.02 31.75
N GLU A 83 12.42 3.08 31.63
CA GLU A 83 12.18 4.19 30.71
C GLU A 83 12.65 3.67 29.36
N PRO A 84 11.74 3.14 28.53
CA PRO A 84 12.05 2.90 27.14
C PRO A 84 12.68 4.16 26.54
N PRO A 85 13.69 4.03 25.66
CA PRO A 85 14.03 5.13 24.77
C PRO A 85 12.73 5.64 24.10
N PRO A 86 12.64 6.95 23.77
CA PRO A 86 11.45 7.48 23.12
C PRO A 86 11.08 6.63 21.89
N GLY A 87 9.87 6.06 21.89
CA GLY A 87 9.36 5.16 20.84
C GLY A 87 9.28 3.67 21.21
N TYR A 88 9.57 3.27 22.45
CA TYR A 88 9.53 1.87 22.88
C TYR A 88 8.34 1.59 23.82
N ILE A 89 7.63 0.47 23.59
CA ILE A 89 6.59 -0.06 24.47
C ILE A 89 7.15 -1.35 25.09
N GLY A 90 7.71 -1.22 26.29
CA GLY A 90 8.21 -2.35 27.07
C GLY A 90 7.23 -2.74 28.18
N SER A 91 7.28 -3.99 28.63
CA SER A 91 6.62 -4.40 29.87
C SER A 91 7.65 -5.04 30.80
N CYS A 92 7.57 -4.77 32.10
CA CYS A 92 8.48 -5.34 33.09
C CYS A 92 7.72 -6.40 33.91
N LYS A 93 8.28 -7.60 33.99
CA LYS A 93 7.67 -8.73 34.72
C LYS A 93 8.64 -9.24 35.78
N ASN A 94 8.12 -9.43 36.99
CA ASN A 94 8.86 -10.10 38.06
C ASN A 94 8.98 -11.60 37.74
N VAL A 95 10.20 -12.11 37.74
CA VAL A 95 10.49 -13.52 37.44
C VAL A 95 10.82 -14.36 38.69
N GLY A 96 10.69 -13.75 39.88
CA GLY A 96 10.99 -14.38 41.18
C GLY A 96 12.29 -13.86 41.80
N SER A 97 12.55 -14.23 43.07
CA SER A 97 13.78 -13.94 43.83
C SER A 97 14.29 -12.48 43.85
N GLY A 98 13.43 -11.49 43.61
CA GLY A 98 13.83 -10.07 43.55
C GLY A 98 14.39 -9.62 42.20
N ASP A 99 14.33 -10.49 41.18
CA ASP A 99 14.76 -10.17 39.81
C ASP A 99 13.57 -9.72 38.96
N SER A 100 13.81 -8.65 38.21
CA SER A 100 12.91 -8.13 37.20
C SER A 100 13.50 -8.30 35.80
N GLN A 101 12.63 -8.56 34.82
CA GLN A 101 13.02 -8.63 33.41
C GLN A 101 12.18 -7.69 32.57
N CYS A 102 12.86 -6.97 31.68
CA CYS A 102 12.26 -6.10 30.67
C CYS A 102 11.94 -6.93 29.42
N TYR A 103 10.72 -6.78 28.92
CA TYR A 103 10.26 -7.40 27.69
C TYR A 103 10.00 -6.32 26.66
N LYS A 104 10.47 -6.52 25.43
CA LYS A 104 10.19 -5.64 24.31
C LYS A 104 9.03 -6.22 23.50
N THR A 105 8.03 -5.39 23.22
CA THR A 105 6.97 -5.79 22.29
C THR A 105 7.29 -5.26 20.90
N LYS A 106 7.32 -6.14 19.89
CA LYS A 106 7.45 -5.83 18.48
C LYS A 106 6.13 -6.12 17.78
N GLY A 107 5.53 -5.10 17.16
CA GLY A 107 4.27 -5.23 16.43
C GLY A 107 4.47 -5.43 14.93
N TYR A 108 4.00 -6.54 14.33
CA TYR A 108 4.11 -6.80 12.90
C TYR A 108 2.74 -6.76 12.23
N GLN A 109 2.64 -6.01 11.12
CA GLN A 109 1.43 -6.01 10.32
C GLN A 109 1.57 -6.95 9.13
N TYR A 110 0.76 -8.00 9.13
CA TYR A 110 0.62 -8.92 8.00
C TYR A 110 -0.47 -8.40 7.07
N VAL A 111 -0.15 -8.27 5.78
CA VAL A 111 -1.10 -7.84 4.75
C VAL A 111 -1.10 -8.85 3.64
N SER A 112 -2.23 -9.54 3.46
CA SER A 112 -2.38 -10.56 2.43
C SER A 112 -3.22 -10.02 1.28
N ILE A 113 -2.63 -9.99 0.08
CA ILE A 113 -3.18 -9.35 -1.11
C ILE A 113 -3.39 -10.42 -2.16
N ASN A 114 -4.62 -10.52 -2.66
CA ASN A 114 -4.98 -11.34 -3.81
C ASN A 114 -5.05 -10.46 -5.06
N VAL A 115 -4.24 -10.81 -6.06
CA VAL A 115 -4.24 -10.16 -7.37
C VAL A 115 -4.96 -11.07 -8.36
N GLY A 116 -6.04 -10.58 -8.94
CA GLY A 116 -6.80 -11.26 -9.98
C GLY A 116 -6.10 -11.24 -11.33
N ASP A 117 -6.87 -11.36 -12.41
CA ASP A 117 -6.33 -11.33 -13.78
C ASP A 117 -6.12 -9.89 -14.28
N ILE A 118 -5.12 -9.20 -13.71
CA ILE A 118 -4.74 -7.81 -14.05
C ILE A 118 -3.23 -7.62 -13.98
N GLU A 119 -2.67 -6.80 -14.86
CA GLU A 119 -1.30 -6.30 -14.74
C GLU A 119 -1.29 -5.09 -13.81
N ILE A 120 -0.50 -5.18 -12.74
CA ILE A 120 -0.22 -4.08 -11.83
C ILE A 120 1.28 -3.85 -11.79
N GLU A 121 1.67 -2.58 -11.78
CA GLU A 121 3.06 -2.18 -11.66
C GLU A 121 3.49 -2.25 -10.18
N LYS A 122 2.63 -1.73 -9.30
CA LYS A 122 2.81 -1.76 -7.85
C LYS A 122 1.47 -1.70 -7.11
N VAL A 123 1.49 -2.09 -5.84
CA VAL A 123 0.39 -1.86 -4.89
C VAL A 123 0.86 -0.90 -3.81
N ILE A 124 0.05 0.11 -3.53
CA ILE A 124 0.23 0.98 -2.38
C ILE A 124 -0.61 0.42 -1.24
N VAL A 125 0.02 0.11 -0.12
CA VAL A 125 -0.63 -0.32 1.12
C VAL A 125 -0.64 0.87 2.07
N GLY A 126 -1.81 1.38 2.41
CA GLY A 126 -1.99 2.40 3.44
C GLY A 126 -2.40 1.77 4.77
N LEU A 127 -1.71 2.14 5.85
CA LEU A 127 -2.05 1.81 7.22
C LEU A 127 -2.46 3.08 7.96
N SER A 128 -3.44 3.00 8.85
CA SER A 128 -3.79 4.08 9.77
C SER A 128 -4.29 3.52 11.10
N ASP A 129 -4.01 4.22 12.19
CA ASP A 129 -4.47 3.92 13.55
C ASP A 129 -5.45 4.97 14.10
N GLY A 130 -5.84 5.96 13.29
CA GLY A 130 -6.70 7.08 13.69
C GLY A 130 -5.95 8.29 14.23
N LEU A 131 -4.68 8.14 14.63
CA LEU A 131 -3.80 9.24 15.03
C LEU A 131 -2.85 9.60 13.89
N ASP A 132 -2.29 8.60 13.22
CA ASP A 132 -1.38 8.75 12.09
C ASP A 132 -1.73 7.80 10.94
N SER A 133 -1.08 8.01 9.79
CA SER A 133 -1.19 7.15 8.62
C SER A 133 0.11 7.08 7.85
N LYS A 134 0.40 5.91 7.29
CA LYS A 134 1.61 5.69 6.48
C LYS A 134 1.31 4.76 5.31
N ALA A 135 1.97 5.02 4.19
CA ALA A 135 1.81 4.25 2.96
C ALA A 135 3.12 3.57 2.57
N TYR A 136 3.00 2.38 1.99
CA TYR A 136 4.12 1.55 1.56
C TYR A 136 3.89 1.07 0.14
N GLU A 137 4.95 1.01 -0.65
CA GLU A 137 4.88 0.54 -2.02
C GLU A 137 5.40 -0.90 -2.13
N ILE A 138 4.61 -1.76 -2.75
CA ILE A 138 5.00 -3.13 -3.10
C ILE A 138 5.16 -3.16 -4.61
N VAL A 139 6.41 -3.15 -5.06
CA VAL A 139 6.79 -3.13 -6.48
C VAL A 139 7.29 -4.53 -6.86
N ALA A 140 6.79 -5.09 -7.96
CA ALA A 140 7.25 -6.38 -8.46
C ALA A 140 8.76 -6.35 -8.76
N GLY A 141 9.52 -7.34 -8.29
CA GLY A 141 10.97 -7.42 -8.54
C GLY A 141 11.83 -6.53 -7.63
N ALA A 142 11.22 -5.71 -6.76
CA ALA A 142 12.00 -4.87 -5.85
C ALA A 142 12.71 -5.70 -4.78
N ASN A 143 13.93 -5.28 -4.45
CA ASN A 143 14.72 -5.89 -3.38
C ASN A 143 14.14 -5.48 -2.01
N PRO A 144 13.70 -6.44 -1.19
CA PRO A 144 13.09 -6.11 0.10
C PRO A 144 14.07 -5.56 1.13
N ALA A 145 15.40 -5.70 0.93
CA ALA A 145 16.41 -5.18 1.85
C ALA A 145 16.33 -3.66 2.07
N THR A 146 15.79 -2.92 1.11
CA THR A 146 15.64 -1.46 1.18
C THR A 146 14.21 -1.01 1.46
N SER A 147 13.23 -1.93 1.55
CA SER A 147 11.84 -1.59 1.84
C SER A 147 11.46 -1.94 3.26
N SER A 148 10.49 -1.22 3.81
CA SER A 148 9.85 -1.57 5.08
C SER A 148 8.89 -2.76 4.99
N VAL A 149 8.79 -3.36 3.80
CA VAL A 149 7.86 -4.44 3.45
C VAL A 149 8.65 -5.65 2.96
N TYR A 150 8.27 -6.84 3.41
CA TYR A 150 8.96 -8.09 3.10
C TYR A 150 7.96 -9.17 2.70
N ASN A 151 8.40 -10.17 1.93
CA ASN A 151 7.57 -11.35 1.66
C ASN A 151 7.42 -12.19 2.94
N TYR A 152 6.21 -12.67 3.24
CA TYR A 152 5.99 -13.65 4.31
C TYR A 152 6.84 -14.91 4.08
N GLY A 153 7.43 -15.44 5.16
CA GLY A 153 8.36 -16.58 5.11
C GLY A 153 9.80 -16.20 4.73
N VAL A 154 10.05 -14.93 4.38
CA VAL A 154 11.40 -14.36 4.21
C VAL A 154 11.57 -13.32 5.32
N GLY A 155 11.79 -13.80 6.54
CA GLY A 155 11.97 -12.93 7.70
C GLY A 155 13.21 -12.05 7.54
N PRO A 156 13.22 -10.84 8.12
CA PRO A 156 14.48 -10.12 8.34
C PRO A 156 15.40 -11.05 9.14
N THR A 157 16.67 -11.10 8.76
CA THR A 157 17.75 -11.93 9.33
C THR A 157 18.04 -11.65 10.82
N ASP A 158 17.19 -10.90 11.51
CA ASP A 158 17.45 -10.37 12.85
C ASP A 158 17.03 -11.30 13.99
N TYR A 159 16.42 -12.45 13.71
CA TYR A 159 16.18 -13.47 14.72
C TYR A 159 17.18 -14.63 14.54
N ASP A 160 18.21 -14.62 15.40
CA ASP A 160 19.17 -15.71 15.66
C ASP A 160 20.17 -16.12 14.56
N GLY A 161 20.36 -15.33 13.50
CA GLY A 161 21.39 -15.67 12.51
C GLY A 161 21.14 -16.99 11.78
N VAL A 162 19.90 -17.48 11.80
CA VAL A 162 19.44 -18.50 10.87
C VAL A 162 19.37 -17.82 9.52
N GLU A 163 20.26 -18.19 8.60
CA GLU A 163 20.30 -17.69 7.23
C GLU A 163 18.92 -17.90 6.58
N SER A 164 18.05 -16.89 6.69
CA SER A 164 16.99 -16.73 5.72
C SER A 164 17.71 -16.51 4.38
N GLY A 165 17.42 -17.38 3.41
CA GLY A 165 18.02 -17.31 2.08
C GLY A 165 17.93 -15.88 1.51
N PRO A 166 18.76 -15.57 0.50
CA PRO A 166 18.92 -14.21 -0.01
C PRO A 166 17.55 -13.55 -0.22
N PRO A 167 17.39 -12.26 0.15
CA PRO A 167 16.12 -11.57 0.12
C PRO A 167 15.46 -11.78 -1.24
N SER A 168 14.44 -12.65 -1.28
CA SER A 168 13.78 -12.94 -2.55
C SER A 168 12.98 -11.70 -2.92
N GLU A 169 13.13 -11.25 -4.15
CA GLU A 169 12.41 -10.11 -4.71
C GLU A 169 10.91 -10.12 -4.34
N LEU A 170 10.33 -8.94 -4.13
CA LEU A 170 8.89 -8.82 -3.88
C LEU A 170 8.10 -9.38 -5.07
N LYS A 171 7.21 -10.34 -4.79
CA LYS A 171 6.47 -11.06 -5.84
C LYS A 171 5.05 -10.53 -5.96
N LEU A 172 4.78 -9.80 -7.04
CA LEU A 172 3.45 -9.33 -7.37
C LEU A 172 3.07 -9.88 -8.75
N ALA A 173 2.25 -10.93 -8.79
CA ALA A 173 1.91 -11.64 -10.01
C ALA A 173 0.40 -11.85 -10.16
N LYS A 174 -0.07 -11.92 -11.41
CA LYS A 174 -1.47 -12.22 -11.75
C LYS A 174 -1.93 -13.52 -11.11
N LYS A 175 -3.20 -13.57 -10.71
CA LYS A 175 -3.88 -14.76 -10.20
C LYS A 175 -3.13 -15.40 -9.01
N GLN A 176 -2.50 -14.58 -8.17
CA GLN A 176 -1.77 -15.05 -6.99
C GLN A 176 -2.19 -14.28 -5.74
N GLY A 177 -2.24 -15.00 -4.62
CA GLY A 177 -2.29 -14.43 -3.28
C GLY A 177 -0.91 -14.42 -2.66
N LYS A 178 -0.48 -13.29 -2.11
CA LYS A 178 0.79 -13.15 -1.39
C LYS A 178 0.59 -12.37 -0.10
N THR A 179 1.27 -12.82 0.95
CA THR A 179 1.28 -12.15 2.24
C THR A 179 2.59 -11.40 2.40
N TYR A 180 2.48 -10.17 2.87
CA TYR A 180 3.59 -9.27 3.13
C TYR A 180 3.62 -8.90 4.60
N VAL A 181 4.81 -8.60 5.09
CA VAL A 181 5.04 -8.19 6.48
C VAL A 181 5.59 -6.78 6.49
N ILE A 182 4.95 -5.91 7.27
CA ILE A 182 5.43 -4.55 7.57
C ILE A 182 5.98 -4.57 8.99
N ARG A 183 7.23 -4.12 9.15
CA ARG A 183 7.93 -4.14 10.43
C ARG A 183 7.38 -3.12 11.42
N TYR A 184 7.61 -3.41 12.69
CA TYR A 184 7.17 -2.63 13.83
C TYR A 184 7.68 -1.19 13.88
N ASP A 185 8.92 -0.96 13.43
CA ASP A 185 9.56 0.36 13.34
C ASP A 185 9.02 1.18 12.16
N ALA A 186 8.35 0.51 11.22
CA ALA A 186 7.83 1.11 10.03
C ALA A 186 6.35 1.46 10.11
N LEU A 187 5.60 0.99 11.11
CA LEU A 187 4.17 1.28 11.31
C LEU A 187 3.88 2.79 11.46
N PRO A 188 2.60 3.23 11.31
CA PRO A 188 2.22 4.63 11.55
C PRO A 188 2.62 5.09 12.97
N THR A 189 2.11 4.41 13.99
CA THR A 189 2.61 4.49 15.36
C THR A 189 3.41 3.23 15.67
N VAL A 190 4.65 3.42 16.14
CA VAL A 190 5.59 2.32 16.42
C VAL A 190 4.98 1.33 17.41
N ASN A 191 5.05 0.03 17.07
CA ASN A 191 4.47 -1.10 17.84
C ASN A 191 2.95 -1.04 18.09
N TYR A 192 2.23 -0.11 17.46
CA TYR A 192 0.80 0.02 17.68
C TYR A 192 -0.02 -0.65 16.57
N LYS A 193 -1.13 -1.30 16.96
CA LYS A 193 -2.02 -1.97 16.01
C LYS A 193 -2.74 -0.94 15.13
N PRO A 194 -2.58 -0.96 13.81
CA PRO A 194 -3.38 -0.11 12.94
C PRO A 194 -4.87 -0.50 13.02
N SER A 195 -5.75 0.48 12.91
CA SER A 195 -7.21 0.26 12.88
C SER A 195 -7.72 0.01 11.47
N LYS A 196 -6.95 0.39 10.44
CA LYS A 196 -7.35 0.32 9.03
C LYS A 196 -6.19 -0.06 8.12
N VAL A 197 -6.46 -0.95 7.15
CA VAL A 197 -5.62 -1.20 5.98
C VAL A 197 -6.38 -0.82 4.72
N VAL A 198 -5.73 -0.14 3.79
CA VAL A 198 -6.22 0.17 2.45
C VAL A 198 -5.21 -0.30 1.43
N ILE A 199 -5.68 -0.83 0.31
CA ILE A 199 -4.81 -1.12 -0.84
C ILE A 199 -5.27 -0.37 -2.09
N SER A 200 -4.32 0.16 -2.83
CA SER A 200 -4.56 0.86 -4.10
C SER A 200 -3.58 0.38 -5.16
N PRO A 201 -4.04 -0.13 -6.32
CA PRO A 201 -3.15 -0.52 -7.40
C PRO A 201 -2.61 0.71 -8.14
N VAL A 202 -1.43 0.55 -8.74
CA VAL A 202 -0.87 1.49 -9.71
C VAL A 202 -0.78 0.81 -11.06
N ILE A 203 -1.41 1.42 -12.07
CA ILE A 203 -1.56 0.85 -13.41
C ILE A 203 -1.31 1.96 -14.43
N GLY A 204 -0.36 1.76 -15.34
CA GLY A 204 0.04 2.78 -16.32
C GLY A 204 0.64 4.02 -15.66
N GLY A 205 1.42 3.85 -14.59
CA GLY A 205 2.01 4.94 -13.81
C GLY A 205 1.05 5.76 -12.95
N LYS A 206 -0.24 5.41 -12.91
CA LYS A 206 -1.27 6.15 -12.15
C LYS A 206 -1.77 5.34 -10.97
N THR A 207 -1.79 5.96 -9.79
CA THR A 207 -2.46 5.39 -8.61
C THR A 207 -3.96 5.42 -8.82
N CYS A 208 -4.56 4.24 -8.83
CA CYS A 208 -6.00 4.10 -8.84
C CYS A 208 -6.59 4.39 -7.44
N GLY A 209 -7.92 4.52 -7.37
CA GLY A 209 -8.60 4.65 -6.08
C GLY A 209 -8.39 3.43 -5.17
N THR A 210 -9.05 3.45 -4.01
CA THR A 210 -9.08 2.30 -3.10
C THR A 210 -9.60 1.06 -3.82
N GLY A 211 -8.77 0.02 -3.93
CA GLY A 211 -9.17 -1.29 -4.43
C GLY A 211 -9.98 -2.04 -3.39
N ASP A 212 -9.41 -2.19 -2.19
CA ASP A 212 -10.07 -2.85 -1.06
C ASP A 212 -9.56 -2.27 0.27
N GLN A 213 -10.30 -2.54 1.35
CA GLN A 213 -9.93 -2.14 2.70
C GLN A 213 -10.38 -3.14 3.76
N VAL A 214 -9.61 -3.20 4.84
CA VAL A 214 -9.98 -3.88 6.08
C VAL A 214 -10.09 -2.82 7.16
N LEU A 215 -11.26 -2.77 7.77
CA LEU A 215 -11.50 -2.05 9.02
C LEU A 215 -11.34 -3.03 10.17
N GLU A 216 -10.86 -2.54 11.31
CA GLU A 216 -10.68 -3.32 12.54
C GLU A 216 -9.78 -4.54 12.33
N ILE A 217 -8.47 -4.29 12.22
CA ILE A 217 -7.49 -5.36 11.99
C ILE A 217 -7.50 -6.35 13.16
N PRO A 218 -7.73 -7.66 12.92
CA PRO A 218 -7.70 -8.67 13.97
C PRO A 218 -6.27 -8.95 14.42
N SER A 219 -6.11 -9.49 15.63
CA SER A 219 -4.83 -10.01 16.10
C SER A 219 -4.51 -11.36 15.43
N CYS A 220 -3.24 -11.61 15.11
CA CYS A 220 -2.77 -12.90 14.61
C CYS A 220 -2.76 -13.96 15.73
N ASP A 221 -2.98 -15.22 15.38
CA ASP A 221 -2.78 -16.39 16.23
C ASP A 221 -1.28 -16.66 16.38
N PRO A 222 -0.73 -16.66 17.61
CA PRO A 222 0.68 -16.94 17.84
C PRO A 222 1.12 -18.35 17.40
N ALA A 223 0.22 -19.33 17.32
CA ALA A 223 0.56 -20.70 16.93
C ALA A 223 0.70 -20.86 15.40
N PHE A 224 0.03 -20.02 14.62
CA PHE A 224 -0.05 -20.18 13.16
C PHE A 224 0.42 -18.96 12.37
N GLY A 225 0.63 -17.81 13.00
CA GLY A 225 1.00 -16.56 12.33
C GLY A 225 -0.11 -15.96 11.46
N PHE A 226 -1.36 -16.38 11.66
CA PHE A 226 -2.54 -15.99 10.89
C PHE A 226 -3.70 -15.65 11.84
N PRO A 227 -4.67 -14.78 11.52
CA PRO A 227 -5.73 -14.38 12.44
C PRO A 227 -6.53 -15.57 12.99
N VAL A 228 -6.80 -15.52 14.30
CA VAL A 228 -7.39 -16.60 15.10
C VAL A 228 -8.87 -16.89 14.81
N ASN A 229 -9.54 -16.02 14.04
CA ASN A 229 -11.00 -16.06 13.93
C ASN A 229 -11.44 -15.82 12.49
N TYR A 230 -12.02 -16.85 11.86
CA TYR A 230 -13.22 -16.81 11.01
C TYR A 230 -13.73 -18.23 10.80
#